data_AF-A0A8T3LRL0-F1
#
_entry.id   AF-A0A8T3LRL0-F1
#
_cell.length_a   1.000
_cell.length_b   1.000
_cell.length_c   1.000
_cell.angle_alpha   90.00
_cell.angle_beta   90.00
_cell.angle_gamma   90.00
#
_symmetry.space_group_name_H-M   'P 1'
#
loop_
_entity.id
_entity.type
_entity.pdbx_description
1 polymer ?
#
loop_
_entity_poly.entity_id
_entity_poly.type
_entity_poly.pdbx_seq_one_letter_code
_entity_poly.pdbx_strand_id
1 'polypeptide(L)' 'MAAGLERLLVPGWDLASSDAALELAARHPGLIHPAVGIHPHDAERMDEAGWARLEALAADPTTHAVGEIGLDYFRNLS' A
#
# COMPACT_ATOMS: atom_id res chain seq x y z
N MET A 1 -10.79 -12.47 -18.15
CA MET A 1 -10.48 -13.37 -17.02
C MET A 1 -11.59 -14.40 -16.90
N ALA A 2 -11.29 -15.69 -16.72
CA ALA A 2 -12.28 -16.78 -16.77
C ALA A 2 -13.38 -16.73 -15.68
N ALA A 3 -13.24 -15.86 -14.67
CA ALA A 3 -14.19 -15.69 -13.56
C ALA A 3 -14.88 -14.30 -13.52
N GLY A 4 -14.79 -13.48 -14.58
CA GLY A 4 -15.40 -12.15 -14.61
C GLY A 4 -14.68 -11.07 -13.79
N LEU A 5 -13.45 -11.35 -13.32
CA LEU A 5 -12.63 -10.36 -12.64
C LEU A 5 -12.16 -9.27 -13.60
N GLU A 6 -12.47 -8.02 -13.26
CA GLU A 6 -12.15 -6.84 -14.07
C GLU A 6 -10.95 -6.05 -13.54
N ARG A 7 -10.85 -5.89 -12.22
CA ARG A 7 -9.84 -5.08 -11.52
C ARG A 7 -9.49 -5.71 -10.17
N LEU A 8 -8.29 -5.42 -9.69
CA LEU A 8 -7.76 -5.88 -8.40
C LEU A 8 -7.13 -4.69 -7.68
N LEU A 9 -7.51 -4.49 -6.40
CA LEU A 9 -6.78 -3.59 -5.51
C LEU A 9 -5.70 -4.40 -4.78
N VAL A 10 -4.46 -3.95 -4.81
CA VAL A 10 -3.33 -4.62 -4.15
C VAL A 10 -2.82 -3.75 -3.02
N PRO A 11 -2.93 -4.17 -1.75
CA PRO A 11 -2.50 -3.38 -0.61
C PRO A 11 -0.98 -3.51 -0.37
N GLY A 12 -0.34 -2.39 -0.12
CA GLY A 12 0.93 -2.31 0.59
C GLY A 12 0.68 -2.15 2.09
N TRP A 13 1.48 -2.80 2.93
CA TRP A 13 1.39 -2.71 4.39
C TRP A 13 2.68 -2.14 5.01
N ASP A 14 3.70 -1.93 4.20
CA ASP A 14 4.95 -1.25 4.51
C ASP A 14 5.44 -0.50 3.25
N LEU A 15 6.57 0.21 3.34
CA LEU A 15 7.12 0.95 2.19
C LEU A 15 7.51 0.02 1.03
N ALA A 16 8.08 -1.15 1.32
CA ALA A 16 8.58 -2.08 0.29
C ALA A 16 7.45 -2.76 -0.49
N SER A 17 6.40 -3.19 0.20
CA SER A 17 5.18 -3.76 -0.39
C SER A 17 4.36 -2.69 -1.12
N SER A 18 4.38 -1.44 -0.64
CA SER A 18 3.80 -0.30 -1.36
C SER A 18 4.51 -0.04 -2.69
N ASP A 19 5.84 -0.03 -2.70
CA ASP A 19 6.65 0.06 -3.93
C ASP A 19 6.36 -1.11 -4.89
N ALA A 20 6.30 -2.34 -4.35
CA ALA A 20 5.99 -3.53 -5.14
C ALA A 20 4.57 -3.51 -5.74
N ALA A 21 3.60 -2.93 -5.03
CA ALA A 21 2.23 -2.77 -5.53
C ALA A 21 2.20 -1.79 -6.73
N LEU A 22 2.93 -0.68 -6.64
CA LEU A 22 3.08 0.29 -7.75
C LEU A 22 3.78 -0.34 -8.96
N GLU A 23 4.84 -1.12 -8.74
CA GLU A 23 5.52 -1.85 -9.82
C GLU A 23 4.59 -2.88 -10.47
N LEU A 24 3.78 -3.58 -9.69
CA LEU A 24 2.80 -4.52 -10.22
C LEU A 24 1.71 -3.79 -11.02
N ALA A 25 1.27 -2.61 -10.58
CA ALA A 25 0.34 -1.76 -11.31
C ALA A 25 0.91 -1.31 -12.66
N ALA A 26 2.18 -0.91 -12.68
CA ALA A 26 2.88 -0.53 -13.92
C ALA A 26 2.97 -1.70 -14.92
N ARG A 27 3.15 -2.94 -14.45
CA ARG A 27 3.19 -4.15 -15.30
C ARG A 27 1.81 -4.59 -15.80
N HIS A 28 0.73 -4.18 -15.13
CA HIS A 28 -0.64 -4.55 -15.47
C HIS A 28 -1.60 -3.34 -15.47
N PRO A 29 -1.40 -2.36 -16.38
CA PRO A 29 -2.19 -1.13 -16.39
C PRO A 29 -3.69 -1.42 -16.58
N GLY A 30 -4.52 -0.75 -15.77
CA GLY A 30 -5.98 -0.87 -15.82
C GLY A 30 -6.57 -2.15 -15.21
N LEU A 31 -5.72 -3.12 -14.81
CA LEU A 31 -6.13 -4.32 -14.09
C LEU A 31 -5.74 -4.24 -12.60
N ILE A 32 -4.53 -3.80 -12.30
CA ILE A 32 -4.02 -3.68 -10.93
C ILE A 32 -4.07 -2.23 -10.47
N HIS A 33 -4.64 -2.01 -9.29
CA HIS A 33 -4.76 -0.72 -8.62
C HIS A 33 -4.03 -0.80 -7.28
N PRO A 34 -2.95 -0.06 -7.06
CA PRO A 34 -2.18 -0.15 -5.82
C PRO A 34 -2.81 0.70 -4.72
N ALA A 35 -2.73 0.20 -3.49
CA ALA A 35 -2.89 0.98 -2.27
C ALA A 35 -1.55 0.99 -1.52
N VAL A 36 -1.20 2.12 -0.90
CA VAL A 36 0.06 2.29 -0.17
C VAL A 36 -0.21 2.63 1.29
N GLY A 37 0.53 2.05 2.22
CA GLY A 37 0.22 2.18 3.64
C GLY A 37 1.29 1.61 4.56
N ILE A 38 1.10 1.86 5.85
CA ILE A 38 1.87 1.26 6.94
C ILE A 38 0.88 0.61 7.89
N HIS A 39 0.96 -0.72 7.99
CA HIS A 39 0.13 -1.50 8.89
C HIS A 39 0.48 -1.15 10.34
N PRO A 40 -0.51 -1.13 11.26
CA PRO A 40 -0.30 -0.69 12.65
C PRO A 40 0.91 -1.32 13.34
N HIS A 41 1.21 -2.60 13.06
CA HIS A 41 2.37 -3.31 13.66
C HIS A 41 3.76 -2.78 13.26
N ASP A 42 3.86 -2.01 12.18
CA ASP A 42 5.13 -1.47 11.68
C ASP A 42 5.20 0.06 11.84
N ALA A 43 4.17 0.69 12.45
CA ALA A 43 4.08 2.13 12.57
C ALA A 43 5.17 2.72 13.48
N GLU A 44 5.51 2.07 14.59
CA GLU A 44 6.58 2.49 15.50
C GLU A 44 7.98 2.47 14.86
N ARG A 45 8.15 1.76 13.74
CA ARG A 45 9.44 1.64 13.03
C ARG A 45 9.70 2.80 12.05
N MET A 46 8.71 3.64 11.82
CA MET A 46 8.77 4.73 10.86
C MET A 46 9.49 5.94 11.45
N ASP A 47 10.57 6.36 10.78
CA ASP A 47 11.22 7.64 11.03
C ASP A 47 10.69 8.73 10.08
N GLU A 48 11.17 9.96 10.24
CA GLU A 48 10.77 11.10 9.40
C GLU A 48 10.98 10.83 7.90
N ALA A 49 12.07 10.14 7.55
CA ALA A 49 12.37 9.80 6.17
C ALA A 49 11.38 8.77 5.60
N GLY A 50 11.00 7.78 6.42
CA GLY A 50 9.95 6.82 6.09
C GLY A 50 8.62 7.52 5.84
N TRP A 51 8.21 8.45 6.72
CA TRP A 51 6.95 9.18 6.56
C TRP A 51 6.96 10.03 5.31
N ALA A 52 8.05 10.74 5.02
CA ALA A 52 8.22 11.49 3.78
C ALA A 52 8.16 10.59 2.54
N ARG A 53 8.71 9.35 2.62
CA ARG A 53 8.58 8.37 1.53
C ARG A 53 7.12 7.94 1.34
N LEU A 54 6.40 7.64 2.41
CA LEU A 54 4.99 7.27 2.33
C LEU A 54 4.14 8.41 1.72
N GLU A 55 4.38 9.66 2.11
CA GLU A 55 3.71 10.81 1.51
C GLU A 55 3.97 10.91 0.00
N ALA A 56 5.21 10.69 -0.44
CA ALA A 56 5.54 10.67 -1.86
C ALA A 56 4.83 9.52 -2.60
N LEU A 57 4.74 8.34 -2.00
CA LEU A 57 4.00 7.20 -2.57
C LEU A 57 2.50 7.47 -2.65
N ALA A 58 1.92 8.10 -1.62
CA ALA A 58 0.52 8.47 -1.58
C ALA A 58 0.16 9.55 -2.62
N ALA A 59 1.12 10.43 -2.95
CA ALA A 59 0.96 11.47 -3.97
C ALA A 59 1.20 10.97 -5.40
N ASP A 60 1.69 9.74 -5.59
CA ASP A 60 1.88 9.15 -6.92
C ASP A 60 0.51 9.02 -7.62
N PRO A 61 0.35 9.51 -8.87
CA PRO A 61 -0.94 9.48 -9.57
C PRO A 61 -1.45 8.07 -9.90
N THR A 62 -0.60 7.04 -9.77
CA THR A 62 -0.98 5.63 -9.93
C THR A 62 -1.50 5.02 -8.63
N THR A 63 -1.27 5.64 -7.47
CA THR A 63 -1.85 5.23 -6.19
C THR A 63 -3.35 5.48 -6.17
N HIS A 64 -4.12 4.46 -5.82
CA HIS A 64 -5.59 4.54 -5.80
C HIS A 64 -6.19 4.63 -4.39
N ALA A 65 -5.43 4.23 -3.36
CA ALA A 65 -5.88 4.27 -1.98
C ALA A 65 -4.71 4.37 -0.99
N VAL A 66 -5.00 4.84 0.22
CA VAL A 66 -4.09 4.74 1.37
C VAL A 66 -4.53 3.59 2.24
N GLY A 67 -3.66 2.61 2.42
CA GLY A 67 -3.91 1.38 3.15
C GLY A 67 -2.90 0.30 2.77
N GLU A 68 -2.66 -0.70 3.62
CA GLU A 68 -3.38 -0.92 4.87
C GLU A 68 -2.87 -0.03 6.01
N ILE A 69 -3.81 0.64 6.69
CA ILE A 69 -3.60 1.46 7.88
C ILE A 69 -4.72 1.14 8.88
N GLY A 70 -4.49 1.34 10.17
CA GLY A 70 -5.50 1.06 11.18
C GLY A 70 -4.93 0.95 12.58
N LEU A 71 -5.65 0.22 13.44
CA LEU A 71 -5.27 -0.07 14.82
C LEU A 71 -5.59 -1.54 15.10
N ASP A 72 -4.59 -2.32 15.53
CA ASP A 72 -4.77 -3.72 15.94
C ASP A 72 -4.55 -3.87 17.45
N TYR A 73 -5.64 -3.78 18.22
CA TYR A 73 -5.66 -3.97 19.68
C TYR A 73 -5.74 -5.42 20.12
N PHE A 74 -5.89 -6.36 19.19
CA PHE A 74 -5.88 -7.78 19.54
C PHE A 74 -4.43 -8.25 19.73
N ARG A 75 -3.53 -7.82 18.85
CA ARG A 75 -2.09 -8.15 18.94
C ARG A 75 -1.32 -7.16 19.79
N ASN A 76 -1.82 -5.93 19.98
CA ASN A 76 -1.15 -4.86 20.73
C ASN A 76 0.31 -4.64 20.27
N LEU A 77 0.52 -4.75 18.96
CA LEU A 77 1.76 -4.39 18.31
C LEU A 77 1.47 -3.05 17.62
N SER A 78 2.21 -2.02 17.98
CA SER A 78 2.24 -0.73 17.31
C SER A 78 3.66 -0.47 16.83
#